data_AF-A0A2W4MML9-F1
#
_entry.id   AF-A0A2W4MML9-F1
#
_cell.length_a   1.000
_cell.length_b   1.000
_cell.length_c   1.000
_cell.angle_alpha   90.00
_cell.angle_beta   90.00
_cell.angle_gamma   90.00
#
_symmetry.space_group_name_H-M   'P 1'
#
loop_
_entity.id
_entity.type
_entity.pdbx_description
1 polymer ?
#
loop_
_entity_poly.entity_id
_entity_poly.type
_entity_poly.pdbx_seq_one_letter_code
_entity_poly.pdbx_strand_id
1 'polypeptide(L)'
;MGLVRARPPAGDPEVMAEFMEIITPVVWRPSLDEAFVRSIRMVKARVETERMPAGVDPANHVKLGPGGVTDIEFLTQLLQLRHGHAEPSVRTPNTREAIRALGAVGAFTPDEAETLDQALEFLTRIRLRLHLRGGRNTDVLPVTADEQSRLAAGLGFDRRTEMIEQYRRHTRRARRIFERRFFEA
;
A
#
# COMPACT_ATOMS: atom_id res chain seq x y z
N MET A 1 2.43 -12.85 -3.92
CA MET A 1 2.17 -11.61 -3.15
C MET A 1 2.28 -11.81 -1.65
N GLY A 2 1.55 -12.74 -1.02
CA GLY A 2 1.54 -12.88 0.45
C GLY A 2 2.91 -13.03 1.13
N LEU A 3 3.83 -13.78 0.52
CA LEU A 3 5.17 -14.04 1.07
C LEU A 3 6.19 -12.92 0.82
N VAL A 4 5.87 -11.88 0.04
CA VAL A 4 6.76 -10.72 -0.17
C VAL A 4 7.05 -9.98 1.14
N ARG A 5 6.12 -10.06 2.11
CA ARG A 5 6.26 -9.49 3.45
C ARG A 5 6.63 -10.53 4.52
N ALA A 6 7.04 -11.73 4.11
CA ALA A 6 7.43 -12.76 5.07
C ALA A 6 8.65 -12.28 5.87
N ARG A 7 8.53 -12.35 7.19
CA ARG A 7 9.62 -12.10 8.13
C ARG A 7 9.44 -13.02 9.34
N PRO A 8 10.50 -13.61 9.88
CA PRO A 8 10.42 -14.37 11.12
C PRO A 8 10.15 -13.41 12.30
N PRO A 9 9.00 -13.52 13.00
CA PRO A 9 8.68 -12.59 14.09
C PRO A 9 9.25 -13.05 15.45
N ALA A 10 9.28 -14.37 15.69
CA ALA A 10 9.79 -15.06 16.87
C ALA A 10 9.80 -16.57 16.60
N GLY A 11 10.69 -17.32 17.23
CA GLY A 11 10.81 -18.77 17.06
C GLY A 11 12.24 -19.26 17.27
N ASP A 12 12.47 -20.53 16.93
CA ASP A 12 13.81 -21.10 16.88
C ASP A 12 14.61 -20.49 15.71
N PRO A 13 15.81 -19.90 15.95
CA PRO A 13 16.58 -19.23 14.91
C PRO A 13 16.93 -20.11 13.71
N GLU A 14 17.19 -21.40 13.92
CA GLU A 14 17.57 -22.32 12.85
C GLU A 14 16.36 -22.63 11.96
N VAL A 15 15.21 -22.95 12.57
CA VAL A 15 13.95 -23.19 11.83
C VAL A 15 13.53 -21.96 11.03
N MET A 16 13.68 -20.77 11.62
CA MET A 16 13.36 -19.51 10.95
C MET A 16 14.28 -19.24 9.75
N ALA A 17 15.59 -19.51 9.90
CA ALA A 17 16.54 -19.38 8.80
C ALA A 17 16.22 -20.36 7.67
N GLU A 18 16.00 -21.64 8.00
CA GLU A 18 15.66 -22.70 7.04
C GLU A 18 14.39 -22.36 6.25
N PHE A 19 13.33 -21.90 6.94
CA PHE A 19 12.12 -21.47 6.26
C PHE A 19 12.36 -20.31 5.29
N MET A 20 13.17 -19.32 5.69
CA MET A 20 13.50 -18.19 4.83
C MET A 20 14.32 -18.62 3.60
N GLU A 21 15.25 -19.57 3.76
CA GLU A 21 16.01 -20.16 2.66
C GLU A 21 15.10 -20.87 1.65
N ILE A 22 14.07 -21.58 2.12
CA ILE A 22 13.11 -22.28 1.27
C ILE A 22 12.25 -21.31 0.46
N ILE A 23 11.71 -20.25 1.08
CA ILE A 23 10.77 -19.35 0.39
C ILE A 23 11.46 -18.32 -0.50
N THR A 24 12.69 -17.91 -0.17
CA THR A 24 13.43 -16.86 -0.87
C THR A 24 13.51 -17.09 -2.38
N PRO A 25 13.97 -18.25 -2.90
CA PRO A 25 14.06 -18.47 -4.35
C PRO A 25 12.68 -18.57 -5.03
N VAL A 26 11.64 -18.99 -4.31
CA VAL A 26 10.27 -19.09 -4.84
C VAL A 26 9.65 -17.71 -5.01
N VAL A 27 9.89 -16.80 -4.05
CA VAL A 27 9.40 -15.42 -4.06
C VAL A 27 10.22 -14.57 -5.03
N TRP A 28 11.56 -14.61 -4.93
CA TRP A 28 12.49 -13.75 -5.65
C TRP A 28 13.11 -14.45 -6.87
N ARG A 29 12.22 -14.90 -7.75
CA ARG A 29 12.58 -15.61 -8.99
C ARG A 29 13.19 -14.68 -10.06
N PRO A 30 14.05 -15.17 -10.96
CA PRO A 30 14.73 -14.35 -11.97
C PRO A 30 13.82 -13.60 -12.94
N SER A 31 12.65 -14.15 -13.26
CA SER A 31 11.71 -13.55 -14.20
C SER A 31 10.26 -13.67 -13.70
N LEU A 32 9.48 -12.63 -13.99
CA LEU A 32 8.02 -12.67 -13.87
C LEU A 32 7.44 -12.77 -15.26
N ASP A 33 6.81 -13.90 -15.56
CA ASP A 33 6.05 -14.03 -16.80
C ASP A 33 4.76 -13.19 -16.74
N GLU A 34 4.25 -12.86 -17.92
CA GLU A 34 3.03 -12.08 -18.09
C GLU A 34 1.80 -12.75 -17.48
N ALA A 35 1.75 -14.09 -17.43
CA ALA A 35 0.63 -14.80 -16.83
C ALA A 35 0.58 -14.58 -15.31
N PHE A 36 1.74 -14.54 -14.67
CA PHE A 36 1.89 -14.26 -13.25
C PHE A 36 1.54 -12.80 -12.95
N VAL A 37 1.98 -11.84 -13.76
CA VAL A 37 1.60 -10.42 -13.62
C VAL A 37 0.07 -10.26 -13.77
N ARG A 38 -0.53 -10.91 -14.77
CA ARG A 38 -2.00 -10.97 -14.91
C ARG A 38 -2.68 -11.57 -13.69
N SER A 39 -2.11 -12.63 -13.08
CA SER A 39 -2.66 -13.22 -11.87
C SER A 39 -2.69 -12.24 -10.69
N ILE A 40 -1.64 -11.41 -10.54
CA ILE A 40 -1.58 -10.36 -9.51
C ILE A 40 -2.66 -9.30 -9.75
N ARG A 41 -2.84 -8.87 -11.02
CA ARG A 41 -3.90 -7.92 -11.41
C ARG A 41 -5.30 -8.48 -11.11
N MET A 42 -5.54 -9.77 -11.36
CA MET A 42 -6.81 -10.42 -11.01
C MET A 42 -7.04 -10.47 -9.49
N VAL A 43 -6.01 -10.80 -8.70
CA VAL A 43 -6.11 -10.76 -7.23
C VAL A 43 -6.42 -9.35 -6.75
N LYS A 44 -5.82 -8.32 -7.35
CA LYS A 44 -6.12 -6.92 -7.00
C LYS A 44 -7.58 -6.56 -7.29
N ALA A 45 -8.08 -6.88 -8.49
CA ALA A 45 -9.46 -6.61 -8.87
C ALA A 45 -10.44 -7.31 -7.93
N ARG A 46 -10.17 -8.58 -7.58
CA ARG A 46 -10.97 -9.34 -6.63
C ARG A 46 -10.97 -8.73 -5.23
N VAL A 47 -9.83 -8.22 -4.76
CA VAL A 47 -9.73 -7.53 -3.47
C VAL A 47 -10.57 -6.26 -3.46
N GLU A 48 -10.58 -5.48 -4.55
CA GLU A 48 -11.42 -4.29 -4.68
C GLU A 48 -12.92 -4.62 -4.66
N THR A 49 -13.34 -5.66 -5.38
CA THR A 49 -14.77 -6.00 -5.52
C THR A 49 -15.33 -6.75 -4.31
N GLU A 50 -14.59 -7.70 -3.74
CA GLU A 50 -15.11 -8.58 -2.68
C GLU A 50 -14.95 -8.01 -1.28
N ARG A 51 -13.98 -7.13 -1.04
CA ARG A 51 -13.69 -6.61 0.32
C ARG A 51 -14.25 -5.22 0.59
N MET A 52 -14.71 -4.51 -0.45
CA MET A 52 -15.37 -3.22 -0.26
C MET A 52 -16.70 -3.43 0.48
N PRO A 53 -16.93 -2.78 1.63
CA PRO A 53 -18.21 -2.91 2.33
C PRO A 53 -19.37 -2.37 1.49
N ALA A 54 -20.52 -3.04 1.54
CA ALA A 54 -21.72 -2.59 0.83
C ALA A 54 -22.16 -1.20 1.30
N GLY A 55 -22.59 -0.35 0.35
CA GLY A 55 -23.07 1.00 0.63
C GLY A 55 -21.99 2.04 0.94
N VAL A 56 -20.71 1.66 0.91
CA VAL A 56 -19.59 2.59 1.05
C VAL A 56 -19.19 3.14 -0.32
N ASP A 57 -19.10 4.46 -0.42
CA ASP A 57 -18.45 5.11 -1.56
C ASP A 57 -16.94 4.77 -1.57
N PRO A 58 -16.42 4.08 -2.60
CA PRO A 58 -15.00 3.74 -2.70
C PRO A 58 -14.07 4.93 -2.54
N ALA A 59 -14.47 6.13 -2.97
CA ALA A 59 -13.64 7.33 -2.83
C ALA A 59 -13.35 7.69 -1.36
N ASN A 60 -14.21 7.26 -0.43
CA ASN A 60 -14.07 7.51 1.00
C ASN A 60 -13.36 6.36 1.74
N HIS A 61 -13.09 5.23 1.07
CA HIS A 61 -12.43 4.10 1.71
C HIS A 61 -10.90 4.22 1.61
N VAL A 62 -10.26 4.59 2.73
CA VAL A 62 -8.83 4.94 2.83
C VAL A 62 -7.90 3.78 2.45
N LYS A 63 -8.31 2.55 2.76
CA LYS A 63 -7.52 1.34 2.46
C LYS A 63 -7.80 0.74 1.08
N LEU A 64 -9.07 0.53 0.73
CA LEU A 64 -9.50 -0.22 -0.46
C LEU A 64 -9.91 0.66 -1.64
N GLY A 65 -10.13 1.95 -1.40
CA GLY A 65 -10.50 2.90 -2.43
C GLY A 65 -9.37 3.18 -3.43
N PRO A 66 -9.69 3.81 -4.59
CA PRO A 66 -8.71 4.17 -5.60
C PRO A 66 -7.58 5.06 -5.03
N GLY A 67 -6.33 4.65 -5.24
CA GLY A 67 -5.16 5.33 -4.70
C GLY A 67 -5.01 5.20 -3.18
N GLY A 68 -5.80 4.31 -2.56
CA GLY A 68 -5.71 3.97 -1.15
C GLY A 68 -4.49 3.11 -0.84
N VAL A 69 -4.36 2.72 0.44
CA VAL A 69 -3.21 1.94 0.93
C VAL A 69 -2.97 0.67 0.11
N THR A 70 -4.04 -0.03 -0.28
CA THR A 70 -3.93 -1.30 -1.01
C THR A 70 -3.34 -1.11 -2.41
N ASP A 71 -3.63 0.00 -3.11
CA ASP A 71 -3.01 0.29 -4.41
C ASP A 71 -1.49 0.43 -4.25
N ILE A 72 -1.07 1.23 -3.26
CA ILE A 72 0.35 1.47 -2.98
C ILE A 72 1.06 0.16 -2.62
N GLU A 73 0.46 -0.67 -1.76
CA GLU A 73 1.02 -1.96 -1.37
C GLU A 73 1.17 -2.93 -2.56
N PHE A 74 0.13 -3.05 -3.40
CA PHE A 74 0.18 -3.95 -4.56
C PHE A 74 1.20 -3.52 -5.59
N LEU A 75 1.28 -2.22 -5.89
CA LEU A 75 2.28 -1.69 -6.81
C LEU A 75 3.69 -1.92 -6.28
N THR A 76 3.93 -1.57 -5.01
CA THR A 76 5.24 -1.76 -4.37
C THR A 76 5.64 -3.23 -4.43
N GLN A 77 4.75 -4.15 -4.06
CA GLN A 77 5.04 -5.59 -4.10
C GLN A 77 5.26 -6.14 -5.51
N LEU A 78 4.53 -5.64 -6.52
CA LEU A 78 4.76 -6.03 -7.92
C LEU A 78 6.18 -5.65 -8.36
N LEU A 79 6.60 -4.42 -8.05
CA LEU A 79 7.95 -3.97 -8.39
C LEU A 79 9.02 -4.67 -7.55
N GLN A 80 8.76 -4.95 -6.26
CA GLN A 80 9.65 -5.79 -5.46
C GLN A 80 9.84 -7.15 -6.12
N LEU A 81 8.79 -7.78 -6.66
CA LEU A 81 8.94 -9.06 -7.35
C LEU A 81 9.76 -8.92 -8.64
N ARG A 82 9.54 -7.86 -9.43
CA ARG A 82 10.30 -7.58 -10.67
C ARG A 82 11.79 -7.35 -10.43
N HIS A 83 12.15 -6.65 -9.36
CA HIS A 83 13.54 -6.24 -9.09
C HIS A 83 14.23 -7.12 -8.04
N GLY A 84 13.46 -7.77 -7.17
CA GLY A 84 13.95 -8.41 -5.96
C GLY A 84 14.91 -9.55 -6.23
N HIS A 85 14.86 -10.22 -7.37
CA HIS A 85 15.87 -11.22 -7.71
C HIS A 85 17.28 -10.62 -7.78
N ALA A 86 17.45 -9.57 -8.58
CA ALA A 86 18.73 -8.90 -8.80
C ALA A 86 19.11 -7.94 -7.67
N GLU A 87 18.11 -7.36 -6.99
CA GLU A 87 18.29 -6.31 -5.98
C GLU A 87 17.78 -6.75 -4.61
N PRO A 88 18.60 -7.40 -3.77
CA PRO A 88 18.18 -7.83 -2.43
C PRO A 88 17.71 -6.68 -1.52
N SER A 89 18.17 -5.46 -1.77
CA SER A 89 17.81 -4.25 -1.01
C SER A 89 16.30 -3.95 -1.05
N VAL A 90 15.60 -4.35 -2.11
CA VAL A 90 14.15 -4.11 -2.24
C VAL A 90 13.32 -5.16 -1.50
N ARG A 91 13.91 -6.23 -0.95
CA ARG A 91 13.18 -7.36 -0.33
C ARG A 91 12.64 -7.09 1.07
N THR A 92 12.72 -5.84 1.55
CA THR A 92 12.21 -5.47 2.87
C THR A 92 10.69 -5.67 2.96
N PRO A 93 10.17 -6.21 4.08
CA PRO A 93 8.73 -6.35 4.30
C PRO A 93 8.03 -5.02 4.63
N ASN A 94 8.80 -3.97 4.94
CA ASN A 94 8.27 -2.64 5.24
C ASN A 94 8.00 -1.87 3.94
N THR A 95 6.73 -1.58 3.65
CA THR A 95 6.33 -0.91 2.40
C THR A 95 7.02 0.44 2.18
N ARG A 96 7.24 1.25 3.22
CA ARG A 96 7.91 2.56 3.07
C ARG A 96 9.40 2.40 2.74
N GLU A 97 10.06 1.45 3.38
CA GLU A 97 11.45 1.12 3.04
C GLU A 97 11.56 0.54 1.63
N ALA A 98 10.60 -0.30 1.23
CA ALA A 98 10.54 -0.86 -0.12
C ALA A 98 10.35 0.23 -1.18
N ILE A 99 9.47 1.22 -0.95
CA ILE A 99 9.31 2.37 -1.85
C ILE A 99 10.64 3.13 -2.02
N ARG A 100 11.36 3.39 -0.92
CA ARG A 100 12.67 4.05 -0.96
C ARG A 100 13.72 3.21 -1.69
N ALA A 101 13.80 1.92 -1.39
CA ALA A 101 14.74 1.00 -2.05
C ALA A 101 14.45 0.89 -3.56
N LEU A 102 13.18 0.80 -3.94
CA LEU A 102 12.75 0.81 -5.34
C LEU A 102 13.08 2.14 -6.05
N GLY A 103 13.00 3.27 -5.36
CA GLY A 103 13.50 4.54 -5.88
C GLY A 103 15.02 4.54 -6.10
N ALA A 104 15.78 4.00 -5.14
CA ALA A 104 17.25 3.95 -5.21
C ALA A 104 17.78 3.08 -6.38
N VAL A 105 17.06 2.01 -6.73
CA VAL A 105 17.40 1.15 -7.89
C VAL A 105 16.76 1.61 -9.20
N GLY A 106 16.11 2.79 -9.21
CA GLY A 106 15.48 3.38 -10.40
C GLY A 106 14.17 2.71 -10.85
N ALA A 107 13.60 1.79 -10.05
CA ALA A 107 12.31 1.19 -10.34
C ALA A 107 11.16 2.21 -10.22
N PHE A 108 11.29 3.17 -9.30
CA PHE A 108 10.47 4.39 -9.26
C PHE A 108 11.31 5.60 -9.65
N THR A 109 10.67 6.61 -10.26
CA THR A 109 11.28 7.95 -10.31
C THR A 109 11.30 8.56 -8.90
N PRO A 110 12.18 9.55 -8.62
CA PRO A 110 12.19 10.23 -7.33
C PRO A 110 10.83 10.83 -6.94
N ASP A 111 10.12 11.49 -7.87
CA ASP A 111 8.78 12.04 -7.63
C ASP A 111 7.73 10.95 -7.37
N GLU A 112 7.81 9.81 -8.06
CA GLU A 112 6.91 8.68 -7.80
C GLU A 112 7.11 8.12 -6.39
N ALA A 113 8.36 7.87 -6.01
CA ALA A 113 8.70 7.33 -4.70
C ALA A 113 8.27 8.27 -3.57
N GLU A 114 8.57 9.57 -3.69
CA GLU A 114 8.15 10.58 -2.72
C GLU A 114 6.62 10.69 -2.63
N THR A 115 5.94 10.73 -3.78
CA THR A 115 4.48 10.82 -3.84
C THR A 115 3.81 9.63 -3.14
N LEU A 116 4.30 8.41 -3.39
CA LEU A 116 3.76 7.20 -2.79
C LEU A 116 4.07 7.11 -1.29
N ASP A 117 5.28 7.49 -0.86
CA ASP A 117 5.65 7.49 0.55
C ASP A 117 4.81 8.49 1.37
N GLN A 118 4.64 9.71 0.86
CA GLN A 118 3.80 10.73 1.50
C GLN A 118 2.33 10.30 1.55
N ALA A 119 1.81 9.73 0.46
CA ALA A 119 0.44 9.21 0.43
C ALA A 119 0.26 8.06 1.44
N LEU A 120 1.18 7.09 1.48
CA LEU A 120 1.11 5.96 2.40
C LEU A 120 1.17 6.42 3.86
N GLU A 121 2.06 7.35 4.19
CA GLU A 121 2.14 7.95 5.53
C GLU A 121 0.83 8.61 5.91
N PHE A 122 0.31 9.49 5.05
CA PHE A 122 -0.90 10.25 5.31
C PHE A 122 -2.13 9.34 5.49
N LEU A 123 -2.32 8.38 4.58
CA LEU A 123 -3.42 7.42 4.65
C LEU A 123 -3.30 6.54 5.90
N THR A 124 -2.09 6.13 6.28
CA THR A 124 -1.86 5.35 7.52
C THR A 124 -2.23 6.17 8.75
N ARG A 125 -1.85 7.46 8.82
CA ARG A 125 -2.25 8.37 9.91
C ARG A 125 -3.77 8.50 10.02
N ILE A 126 -4.48 8.66 8.90
CA ILE A 126 -5.95 8.67 8.87
C ILE A 126 -6.51 7.37 9.46
N ARG A 127 -6.03 6.21 8.98
CA ARG A 127 -6.51 4.90 9.44
C ARG A 127 -6.30 4.70 10.94
N LEU A 128 -5.12 5.05 11.45
CA LEU A 128 -4.83 5.00 12.89
C LEU A 128 -5.78 5.91 13.68
N ARG A 129 -6.06 7.12 13.18
CA ARG A 129 -6.98 8.04 13.85
C ARG A 129 -8.43 7.57 13.84
N LEU A 130 -8.89 6.97 12.74
CA LEU A 130 -10.21 6.34 12.65
C LEU A 130 -10.33 5.17 13.64
N HIS A 131 -9.30 4.34 13.73
CA HIS A 131 -9.26 3.21 14.67
C HIS A 131 -9.40 3.66 16.13
N LEU A 132 -8.60 4.65 16.54
CA LEU A 132 -8.61 5.19 17.90
C LEU A 132 -9.95 5.81 18.31
N ARG A 133 -10.73 6.31 17.35
CA ARG A 133 -12.00 6.99 17.62
C ARG A 133 -13.16 6.02 17.85
N GLY A 134 -13.24 4.94 17.09
CA GLY A 134 -14.44 4.11 17.02
C GLY A 134 -14.29 2.68 17.53
N GLY A 135 -13.07 2.22 17.83
CA GLY A 135 -12.77 0.82 18.16
C GLY A 135 -13.06 -0.18 17.01
N ARG A 136 -13.74 0.27 15.94
CA ARG A 136 -14.06 -0.48 14.74
C ARG A 136 -13.16 0.00 13.60
N ASN A 137 -12.53 -0.94 12.91
CA ASN A 137 -11.73 -0.71 11.71
C ASN A 137 -12.64 -0.36 10.52
N THR A 138 -13.25 0.82 10.51
CA THR A 138 -14.12 1.18 9.39
C THR A 138 -13.31 1.60 8.16
N ASP A 139 -12.03 2.00 8.26
CA ASP A 139 -11.16 2.44 7.14
C ASP A 139 -11.86 3.43 6.17
N VAL A 140 -12.96 4.06 6.60
CA VAL A 140 -13.89 4.87 5.80
C VAL A 140 -13.93 6.24 6.42
N LEU A 141 -13.74 7.26 5.59
CA LEU A 141 -13.85 8.65 6.01
C LEU A 141 -15.29 8.97 6.46
N PRO A 142 -15.45 9.71 7.56
CA PRO A 142 -16.77 10.15 8.00
C PRO A 142 -17.40 11.07 6.96
N VAL A 143 -18.73 10.98 6.83
CA VAL A 143 -19.50 11.75 5.84
C VAL A 143 -20.04 13.07 6.40
N THR A 144 -20.17 13.19 7.72
CA THR A 144 -20.72 14.40 8.34
C THR A 144 -19.62 15.44 8.60
N ALA A 145 -19.97 16.72 8.44
CA ALA A 145 -19.01 17.83 8.57
C ALA A 145 -18.40 17.90 9.99
N ASP A 146 -19.19 17.63 11.01
CA ASP A 146 -18.73 17.61 12.40
C ASP A 146 -17.69 16.50 12.63
N GLU A 147 -17.97 15.29 12.17
CA GLU A 147 -17.06 14.17 12.36
C GLU A 147 -15.76 14.32 11.57
N GLN A 148 -15.84 14.89 10.36
CA GLN A 148 -14.67 15.28 9.58
C GLN A 148 -13.83 16.34 10.29
N SER A 149 -14.46 17.30 10.97
CA SER A 149 -13.76 18.34 11.74
C SER A 149 -13.00 17.73 12.92
N ARG A 150 -13.60 16.77 13.63
CA ARG A 150 -12.91 16.03 14.72
C ARG A 150 -11.74 15.19 14.20
N LEU A 151 -11.91 14.55 13.03
CA LEU A 151 -10.84 13.78 12.38
C LEU A 151 -9.69 14.71 11.97
N ALA A 152 -10.00 15.84 11.35
CA ALA A 152 -9.04 16.86 10.92
C ALA A 152 -8.24 17.41 12.10
N ALA A 153 -8.91 17.85 13.17
CA ALA A 153 -8.26 18.32 14.40
C ALA A 153 -7.34 17.25 14.99
N GLY A 154 -7.79 15.99 15.01
CA GLY A 154 -7.00 14.86 15.49
C GLY A 154 -5.78 14.49 14.64
N LEU A 155 -5.71 15.01 13.40
CA LEU A 155 -4.57 14.86 12.50
C LEU A 155 -3.68 16.12 12.47
N GLY A 156 -4.05 17.18 13.20
CA GLY A 156 -3.33 18.44 13.27
C GLY A 156 -3.75 19.48 12.21
N PHE A 157 -4.94 19.34 11.61
CA PHE A 157 -5.47 20.32 10.66
C PHE A 157 -6.42 21.30 11.34
N ASP A 158 -6.31 22.58 10.97
CA ASP A 158 -7.21 23.64 11.47
C ASP A 158 -8.61 23.55 10.86
N ARG A 159 -8.71 23.10 9.60
CA ARG A 159 -9.97 23.05 8.84
C ARG A 159 -10.21 21.68 8.24
N ARG A 160 -11.44 21.17 8.37
CA ARG A 160 -11.83 19.89 7.74
C ARG A 160 -11.62 19.88 6.22
N THR A 161 -11.85 21.01 5.56
CA THR A 161 -11.74 21.14 4.10
C THR A 161 -10.32 20.89 3.64
N GLU A 162 -9.33 21.39 4.40
CA GLU A 162 -7.92 21.20 4.11
C GLU A 162 -7.51 19.72 4.21
N MET A 163 -7.95 19.03 5.27
CA MET A 163 -7.72 17.59 5.42
C MET A 163 -8.34 16.78 4.25
N ILE A 164 -9.56 17.11 3.85
CA ILE A 164 -10.24 16.44 2.73
C ILE A 164 -9.57 16.74 1.39
N GLU A 165 -9.12 17.98 1.16
CA GLU A 165 -8.36 18.36 -0.03
C GLU A 165 -7.02 17.62 -0.11
N GLN A 166 -6.29 17.53 1.00
CA GLN A 166 -5.05 16.75 1.05
C GLN A 166 -5.30 15.26 0.80
N TYR A 167 -6.34 14.68 1.42
CA TYR A 167 -6.75 13.29 1.16
C TYR A 167 -7.01 13.05 -0.34
N ARG A 168 -7.85 13.88 -0.96
CA ARG A 168 -8.15 13.79 -2.40
C ARG A 168 -6.92 14.02 -3.27
N ARG A 169 -5.97 14.85 -2.84
CA ARG A 169 -4.71 15.08 -3.57
C ARG A 169 -3.82 13.84 -3.52
N HIS A 170 -3.62 13.26 -2.33
CA HIS A 170 -2.80 12.07 -2.16
C HIS A 170 -3.36 10.87 -2.92
N THR A 171 -4.65 10.55 -2.75
CA THR A 171 -5.27 9.40 -3.43
C THR A 171 -5.26 9.57 -4.96
N ARG A 172 -5.58 10.75 -5.49
CA ARG A 172 -5.50 11.00 -6.95
C ARG A 172 -4.09 10.86 -7.51
N ARG A 173 -3.06 11.36 -6.80
CA ARG A 173 -1.67 11.23 -7.24
C ARG A 173 -1.21 9.78 -7.19
N ALA A 174 -1.44 9.09 -6.07
CA ALA A 174 -1.11 7.68 -5.91
C ALA A 174 -1.83 6.81 -6.95
N ARG A 175 -3.12 7.09 -7.22
CA ARG A 175 -3.89 6.36 -8.22
C ARG A 175 -3.33 6.51 -9.63
N ARG A 176 -2.93 7.72 -10.04
CA ARG A 176 -2.31 7.93 -11.36
C ARG A 176 -1.01 7.15 -11.53
N ILE A 177 -0.17 7.11 -10.50
CA ILE A 177 1.07 6.32 -10.51
C ILE A 177 0.72 4.83 -10.58
N PHE A 178 -0.24 4.39 -9.77
CA PHE A 178 -0.74 3.02 -9.77
C PHE A 178 -1.22 2.60 -11.15
N GLU A 179 -2.11 3.35 -11.79
CA GLU A 179 -2.67 2.96 -13.09
C GLU A 179 -1.58 2.83 -14.16
N ARG A 180 -0.71 3.84 -14.27
CA ARG A 180 0.43 3.83 -15.20
C ARG A 180 1.37 2.66 -14.95
N ARG A 181 1.82 2.47 -13.71
CA ARG A 181 2.88 1.49 -13.39
C ARG A 181 2.36 0.07 -13.20
N PHE A 182 1.10 -0.09 -12.85
CA PHE A 182 0.53 -1.40 -12.54
C PHE A 182 -0.13 -2.05 -13.76
N PHE A 183 -0.68 -1.26 -14.71
CA PHE A 183 -1.37 -1.79 -15.89
C PHE A 183 -0.63 -1.55 -17.21
N GLU A 184 0.07 -0.42 -17.38
CA GLU A 184 0.73 -0.05 -18.65
C GLU A 184 2.19 -0.51 -18.74
N ALA A 185 2.71 -1.13 -17.67
CA ALA A 185 4.09 -1.61 -17.56
C ALA A 185 4.21 -3.13 -17.46
#